data_AF-A0A1Y2D5B2-F1
#
_entry.id   AF-A0A1Y2D5B2-F1
#
_cell.length_a   1.000
_cell.length_b   1.000
_cell.length_c   1.000
_cell.angle_alpha   90.00
_cell.angle_beta   90.00
_cell.angle_gamma   90.00
#
_symmetry.space_group_name_H-M   'P 1'
#
loop_
_entity.id
_entity.type
_entity.pdbx_description
1 polymer ?
#
loop_
_entity_poly.entity_id
_entity_poly.type
_entity_poly.pdbx_seq_one_letter_code
_entity_poly.pdbx_strand_id
1 'polypeptide(L)'
;MAPIASDTIHAPTRVQAPAPGKLLREPLRYSGSLDHLPYFEVTPLIGREYPETQLQEIIDAPNSEAMIRDLAIIISQRGVVFFRNQQLSVGPQKSLCDALGRLSGRPADHGLHPHPLFNSPDNSAIDSQGNTDKEIYVISSESQAKLYKHMKYRAKEEKDTSDQWHTDCTFERCPADYSFLKLHETPSSGGDTMFASATEVYDRISPSFRGYLETLTATCAQPVFKTTADAGG
;
A
#
# COMPACT_ATOMS: atom_id res chain seq x y z
N MET A 1 -19.36 -21.33 -2.85
CA MET A 1 -18.18 -22.18 -3.12
C MET A 1 -17.66 -21.85 -4.49
N ALA A 2 -16.63 -21.00 -4.58
CA ALA A 2 -15.86 -20.85 -5.81
C ALA A 2 -14.99 -22.11 -5.99
N PRO A 3 -14.77 -22.60 -7.21
CA PRO A 3 -13.98 -23.80 -7.43
C PRO A 3 -12.53 -23.53 -7.01
N ILE A 4 -11.99 -24.42 -6.19
CA ILE A 4 -10.56 -24.51 -5.91
C ILE A 4 -9.93 -25.00 -7.21
N ALA A 5 -9.25 -24.12 -7.93
CA ALA A 5 -8.42 -24.49 -9.06
C ALA A 5 -7.29 -25.38 -8.55
N SER A 6 -7.50 -26.69 -8.60
CA SER A 6 -6.47 -27.71 -8.48
C SER A 6 -5.72 -27.77 -9.81
N ASP A 7 -4.96 -26.73 -10.11
CA ASP A 7 -3.94 -26.79 -11.16
C ASP A 7 -2.57 -26.81 -10.52
N THR A 8 -1.78 -27.76 -10.98
CA THR A 8 -0.39 -27.99 -10.59
C THR A 8 0.36 -26.68 -10.77
N ILE A 9 0.72 -26.00 -9.67
CA ILE A 9 1.46 -24.75 -9.70
C ILE A 9 2.84 -25.09 -10.29
N HIS A 10 3.03 -24.85 -11.58
CA HIS A 10 4.36 -24.69 -12.13
C HIS A 10 5.06 -23.62 -11.29
N ALA A 11 6.15 -23.99 -10.63
CA ALA A 11 6.99 -23.03 -9.95
C ALA A 11 7.34 -21.94 -10.97
N PRO A 12 7.01 -20.66 -10.70
CA PRO A 12 7.40 -19.60 -11.61
C PRO A 12 8.92 -19.64 -11.76
N THR A 13 9.40 -19.51 -12.98
CA THR A 13 10.82 -19.37 -13.29
C THR A 13 11.40 -18.35 -12.33
N ARG A 14 12.30 -18.79 -11.44
CA ARG A 14 13.02 -17.90 -10.54
C ARG A 14 13.66 -16.84 -11.42
N VAL A 15 13.12 -15.61 -11.40
CA VAL A 15 13.77 -14.48 -12.06
C VAL A 15 15.14 -14.40 -11.43
N GLN A 16 16.18 -14.68 -12.20
CA GLN A 16 17.55 -14.54 -11.73
C GLN A 16 17.68 -13.10 -11.22
N ALA A 17 18.04 -12.97 -9.94
CA ALA A 17 18.42 -11.68 -9.41
C ALA A 17 19.49 -11.10 -10.36
N PRO A 18 19.36 -9.84 -10.77
CA PRO A 18 20.33 -9.25 -11.68
C PRO A 18 21.72 -9.29 -11.01
N ALA A 19 22.76 -9.31 -11.84
CA ALA A 19 24.13 -9.18 -11.34
C ALA A 19 24.23 -7.91 -10.45
N PRO A 20 25.06 -7.94 -9.39
CA PRO A 20 25.24 -6.79 -8.50
C PRO A 20 25.49 -5.51 -9.30
N GLY A 21 24.68 -4.48 -9.08
CA GLY A 21 24.80 -3.18 -9.76
C GLY A 21 24.07 -3.05 -11.10
N LYS A 22 23.38 -4.08 -11.60
CA LYS A 22 22.51 -3.96 -12.78
C LYS A 22 21.04 -3.88 -12.35
N LEU A 23 20.36 -2.80 -12.70
CA LEU A 23 18.92 -2.70 -12.45
C LEU A 23 18.15 -3.67 -13.36
N LEU A 24 17.08 -4.26 -12.85
CA LEU A 24 16.15 -5.06 -13.66
C LEU A 24 15.44 -4.20 -14.73
N ARG A 25 15.21 -2.92 -14.41
CA ARG A 25 14.59 -1.91 -15.28
C ARG A 25 15.21 -0.55 -15.00
N GLU A 26 15.34 0.26 -16.04
CA GLU A 26 15.76 1.66 -15.88
C GLU A 26 14.73 2.46 -15.09
N PRO A 27 15.14 3.40 -14.23
CA PRO A 27 14.22 4.27 -13.51
C PRO A 27 13.36 5.09 -14.47
N LEU A 28 12.09 5.26 -14.10
CA LEU A 28 11.19 6.14 -14.84
C LEU A 28 11.67 7.59 -14.76
N ARG A 29 11.54 8.30 -15.87
CA ARG A 29 11.90 9.72 -15.97
C ARG A 29 10.68 10.59 -15.73
N TYR A 30 10.82 11.46 -14.74
CA TYR A 30 9.85 12.52 -14.43
C TYR A 30 9.74 13.48 -15.61
N SER A 31 8.50 13.81 -16.00
CA SER A 31 8.24 14.67 -17.16
C SER A 31 7.99 16.15 -16.83
N GLY A 32 7.79 16.49 -15.55
CA GLY A 32 7.45 17.86 -15.13
C GLY A 32 5.95 18.17 -15.19
N SER A 33 5.10 17.17 -15.45
CA SER A 33 3.66 17.40 -15.65
C SER A 33 2.93 17.89 -14.41
N LEU A 34 3.55 17.79 -13.22
CA LEU A 34 3.01 18.24 -11.93
C LEU A 34 3.69 19.50 -11.39
N ASP A 35 4.67 20.08 -12.09
CA ASP A 35 5.48 21.21 -11.59
C ASP A 35 4.67 22.49 -11.33
N HIS A 36 3.50 22.60 -11.95
CA HIS A 36 2.59 23.72 -11.79
C HIS A 36 1.72 23.62 -10.51
N LEU A 37 1.69 22.46 -9.86
CA LEU A 37 0.88 22.25 -8.66
C LEU A 37 1.61 22.75 -7.43
N PRO A 38 0.94 23.52 -6.54
CA PRO A 38 1.56 23.98 -5.30
C PRO A 38 1.80 22.80 -4.35
N TYR A 39 3.01 22.70 -3.82
CA TYR A 39 3.38 21.69 -2.83
C TYR A 39 4.43 22.20 -1.85
N PHE A 40 4.62 21.46 -0.76
CA PHE A 40 5.81 21.57 0.08
C PHE A 40 6.32 20.19 0.49
N GLU A 41 7.60 20.11 0.81
CA GLU A 41 8.21 18.89 1.35
C GLU A 41 8.01 18.85 2.87
N VAL A 42 7.40 17.78 3.38
CA VAL A 42 7.06 17.64 4.80
C VAL A 42 8.32 17.46 5.63
N THR A 43 9.27 16.68 5.12
CA THR A 43 10.63 16.55 5.67
C THR A 43 11.65 16.63 4.55
N PRO A 44 12.95 16.85 4.86
CA PRO A 44 13.98 16.85 3.82
C PRO A 44 14.04 15.54 3.01
N LEU A 45 13.79 14.40 3.66
CA LEU A 45 14.04 13.08 3.06
C LEU A 45 12.80 12.45 2.46
N ILE A 46 11.66 12.53 3.14
CA ILE A 46 10.38 11.96 2.71
C ILE A 46 9.20 12.87 2.98
N GLY A 47 8.08 12.57 2.33
CA GLY A 47 6.83 13.28 2.49
C GLY A 47 6.78 14.51 1.60
N ARG A 48 5.77 14.57 0.75
CA ARG A 48 5.34 15.77 0.04
C ARG A 48 3.86 16.00 0.30
N GLU A 49 3.45 17.24 0.48
CA GLU A 49 2.05 17.60 0.63
C GLU A 49 1.59 18.57 -0.46
N TYR A 50 0.44 18.27 -1.04
CA TYR A 50 -0.32 19.13 -1.95
C TYR A 50 -1.53 19.69 -1.20
N PRO A 51 -1.45 20.92 -0.67
CA PRO A 51 -2.50 21.49 0.17
C PRO A 51 -3.76 21.88 -0.61
N GLU A 52 -3.60 22.20 -1.90
CA GLU A 52 -4.67 22.79 -2.72
C GLU A 52 -5.16 21.89 -3.86
N THR A 53 -4.35 20.93 -4.30
CA THR A 53 -4.66 20.07 -5.45
C THR A 53 -5.78 19.08 -5.13
N GLN A 54 -6.80 19.01 -5.98
CA GLN A 54 -7.77 17.90 -5.98
C GLN A 54 -7.31 16.79 -6.91
N LEU A 55 -7.25 15.55 -6.42
CA LEU A 55 -6.88 14.39 -7.23
C LEU A 55 -7.84 14.17 -8.41
N GLN A 56 -9.09 14.59 -8.29
CA GLN A 56 -10.05 14.54 -9.39
C GLN A 56 -9.59 15.38 -10.59
N GLU A 57 -8.90 16.51 -10.36
CA GLU A 57 -8.35 17.34 -11.43
C GLU A 57 -7.23 16.62 -12.19
N ILE A 58 -6.40 15.83 -11.47
CA ILE A 58 -5.38 14.98 -12.08
C ILE A 58 -6.03 13.88 -12.92
N ILE A 59 -7.08 13.25 -12.39
CA ILE A 59 -7.80 12.14 -13.03
C ILE A 59 -8.48 12.62 -14.32
N ASP A 60 -9.12 13.78 -14.30
CA ASP A 60 -9.90 14.32 -15.43
C ASP A 60 -9.06 15.12 -16.44
N ALA A 61 -7.78 15.38 -16.14
CA ALA A 61 -6.91 16.15 -17.02
C ALA A 61 -6.71 15.48 -18.39
N PRO A 62 -6.58 16.25 -19.50
CA PRO A 62 -6.30 15.68 -20.82
C PRO A 62 -5.01 14.85 -20.89
N ASN A 63 -4.03 15.17 -20.04
CA ASN A 63 -2.76 14.46 -19.89
C ASN A 63 -2.69 13.63 -18.60
N SER A 64 -3.84 13.17 -18.09
CA SER A 64 -4.00 12.41 -16.85
C SER A 64 -3.00 11.25 -16.71
N GLU A 65 -2.78 10.41 -17.73
CA GLU A 65 -1.80 9.32 -17.62
C GLU A 65 -0.36 9.81 -17.39
N ALA A 66 0.04 10.93 -18.00
CA ALA A 66 1.37 11.51 -17.75
C ALA A 66 1.47 12.04 -16.32
N MET A 67 0.42 12.71 -15.84
CA MET A 67 0.34 13.24 -14.48
C MET A 67 0.33 12.14 -13.42
N ILE A 68 -0.42 11.06 -13.62
CA ILE A 68 -0.45 9.91 -12.70
C ILE A 68 0.88 9.16 -12.72
N ARG A 69 1.52 9.02 -13.89
CA ARG A 69 2.87 8.44 -13.97
C ARG A 69 3.89 9.27 -13.20
N ASP A 70 3.86 10.58 -13.38
CA ASP A 70 4.72 11.51 -12.64
C ASP A 70 4.41 11.50 -11.13
N LEU A 71 3.14 11.33 -10.75
CA LEU A 71 2.75 11.16 -9.34
C LEU A 71 3.34 9.87 -8.77
N ALA A 72 3.30 8.76 -9.50
CA ALA A 72 3.90 7.49 -9.08
C ALA A 72 5.42 7.62 -8.87
N ILE A 73 6.10 8.37 -9.74
CA ILE A 73 7.53 8.69 -9.60
C ILE A 73 7.78 9.51 -8.33
N ILE A 74 6.99 10.56 -8.10
CA ILE A 74 7.11 11.39 -6.90
C ILE A 74 6.86 10.57 -5.64
N ILE A 75 5.84 9.72 -5.60
CA ILE A 75 5.57 8.83 -4.46
C ILE A 75 6.78 7.92 -4.23
N SER A 76 7.33 7.32 -5.27
CA SER A 76 8.51 6.44 -5.17
C SER A 76 9.75 7.19 -4.64
N GLN A 77 9.92 8.45 -5.01
CA GLN A 77 11.06 9.28 -4.59
C GLN A 77 10.89 9.88 -3.18
N ARG A 78 9.65 10.21 -2.82
CA ARG A 78 9.32 10.90 -1.56
C ARG A 78 8.78 9.94 -0.49
N GLY A 79 8.60 8.65 -0.80
CA GLY A 79 8.07 7.62 0.09
C GLY A 79 6.57 7.73 0.35
N VAL A 80 6.06 8.94 0.60
CA VAL A 80 4.64 9.21 0.87
C VAL A 80 4.26 10.60 0.34
N VAL A 81 3.03 10.74 -0.13
CA VAL A 81 2.44 12.03 -0.53
C VAL A 81 1.08 12.23 0.12
N PHE A 82 0.75 13.47 0.46
CA PHE A 82 -0.50 13.85 1.10
C PHE A 82 -1.27 14.84 0.23
N PHE A 83 -2.58 14.65 0.12
CA PHE A 83 -3.49 15.57 -0.54
C PHE A 83 -4.56 15.99 0.47
N ARG A 84 -4.73 17.29 0.70
CA ARG A 84 -5.68 17.81 1.70
C ARG A 84 -7.08 17.97 1.11
N ASN A 85 -8.10 17.86 1.97
CA ASN A 85 -9.49 18.21 1.66
C ASN A 85 -10.03 17.57 0.36
N GLN A 86 -9.79 16.27 0.18
CA GLN A 86 -10.14 15.57 -1.05
C GLN A 86 -11.62 15.20 -1.12
N GLN A 87 -12.29 15.62 -2.20
CA GLN A 87 -13.67 15.21 -2.53
C GLN A 87 -13.69 14.06 -3.54
N LEU A 88 -12.90 13.01 -3.27
CA LEU A 88 -12.73 11.87 -4.16
C LEU A 88 -13.67 10.73 -3.78
N SER A 89 -14.47 10.22 -4.71
CA SER A 89 -15.30 9.02 -4.47
C SER A 89 -14.49 7.74 -4.66
N VAL A 90 -15.03 6.60 -4.21
CA VAL A 90 -14.34 5.30 -4.22
C VAL A 90 -13.92 4.87 -5.63
N GLY A 91 -14.76 5.07 -6.64
CA GLY A 91 -14.44 4.68 -8.02
C GLY A 91 -13.17 5.36 -8.55
N PRO A 92 -13.12 6.71 -8.60
CA PRO A 92 -11.92 7.46 -8.94
C PRO A 92 -10.70 7.15 -8.06
N GLN A 93 -10.88 6.95 -6.75
CA GLN A 93 -9.79 6.54 -5.84
C GLN A 93 -9.17 5.20 -6.28
N LYS A 94 -9.99 4.21 -6.58
CA LYS A 94 -9.56 2.89 -7.07
C LYS A 94 -8.86 2.99 -8.41
N SER A 95 -9.46 3.70 -9.36
CA SER A 95 -8.90 3.89 -10.71
C SER A 95 -7.54 4.58 -10.65
N LEU A 96 -7.39 5.59 -9.79
CA LEU A 96 -6.12 6.28 -9.58
C LEU A 96 -5.07 5.34 -8.95
N CYS A 97 -5.43 4.60 -7.89
CA CYS A 97 -4.52 3.65 -7.24
C CYS A 97 -4.07 2.53 -8.18
N ASP A 98 -4.95 2.03 -9.03
CA ASP A 98 -4.60 1.04 -10.05
C ASP A 98 -3.66 1.63 -11.11
N ALA A 99 -3.98 2.84 -11.58
CA ALA A 99 -3.17 3.54 -12.57
C ALA A 99 -1.75 3.86 -12.07
N LEU A 100 -1.55 4.18 -10.79
CA LEU A 100 -0.21 4.37 -10.20
C LEU A 100 0.69 3.14 -10.42
N GLY A 101 0.18 1.94 -10.12
CA GLY A 101 0.91 0.69 -10.33
C GLY A 101 1.12 0.40 -11.82
N ARG A 102 0.05 0.43 -12.62
CA ARG A 102 0.11 0.16 -14.07
C ARG A 102 1.11 1.07 -14.78
N LEU A 103 1.06 2.38 -14.54
CA LEU A 103 1.90 3.37 -15.21
C LEU A 103 3.34 3.41 -14.67
N SER A 104 3.58 2.81 -13.50
CA SER A 104 4.94 2.61 -12.96
C SER A 104 5.55 1.25 -13.30
N GLY A 105 4.82 0.40 -14.03
CA GLY A 105 5.34 -0.85 -14.58
C GLY A 105 4.96 -2.11 -13.78
N ARG A 106 3.95 -2.04 -12.90
CA ARG A 106 3.33 -3.24 -12.33
C ARG A 106 2.92 -4.20 -13.47
N PRO A 107 3.19 -5.52 -13.35
CA PRO A 107 2.78 -6.47 -14.37
C PRO A 107 1.26 -6.45 -14.61
N ALA A 108 0.83 -6.63 -15.86
CA ALA A 108 -0.57 -6.42 -16.27
C ALA A 108 -1.56 -7.45 -15.71
N ASP A 109 -1.07 -8.57 -15.20
CA ASP A 109 -1.84 -9.60 -14.50
C ASP A 109 -2.06 -9.28 -13.00
N HIS A 110 -1.54 -8.15 -12.51
CA HIS A 110 -1.71 -7.68 -11.14
C HIS A 110 -2.57 -6.41 -11.11
N GLY A 111 -3.52 -6.36 -10.18
CA GLY A 111 -4.46 -5.23 -10.01
C GLY A 111 -4.60 -4.81 -8.56
N LEU A 112 -5.73 -4.18 -8.22
CA LEU A 112 -6.07 -3.84 -6.85
C LEU A 112 -6.19 -5.10 -5.99
N HIS A 113 -5.60 -5.05 -4.79
CA HIS A 113 -5.53 -6.18 -3.87
C HIS A 113 -6.84 -6.32 -3.06
N PRO A 114 -7.54 -7.46 -3.15
CA PRO A 114 -8.65 -7.74 -2.27
C PRO A 114 -8.15 -8.08 -0.87
N HIS A 115 -8.58 -7.34 0.16
CA HIS A 115 -8.06 -7.56 1.52
C HIS A 115 -8.50 -8.94 2.07
N PRO A 116 -7.62 -9.72 2.74
CA PRO A 116 -7.95 -11.07 3.23
C PRO A 116 -9.11 -11.14 4.22
N LEU A 117 -9.49 -10.00 4.80
CA LEU A 117 -10.61 -9.89 5.73
C LEU A 117 -11.92 -9.45 5.06
N PHE A 118 -11.95 -9.31 3.73
CA PHE A 118 -13.10 -8.76 3.02
C PHE A 118 -14.40 -9.54 3.27
N ASN A 119 -14.38 -10.88 3.21
CA ASN A 119 -15.59 -11.67 3.51
C ASN A 119 -15.74 -12.01 5.00
N SER A 120 -14.93 -11.41 5.88
CA SER A 120 -15.16 -11.54 7.32
C SER A 120 -16.55 -10.99 7.66
N PRO A 121 -17.33 -11.65 8.52
CA PRO A 121 -18.62 -11.12 8.98
C PRO A 121 -18.47 -9.79 9.74
N ASP A 122 -17.26 -9.47 10.20
CA ASP A 122 -16.92 -8.23 10.89
C ASP A 122 -16.37 -7.13 9.96
N ASN A 123 -16.38 -7.35 8.64
CA ASN A 123 -15.93 -6.34 7.68
C ASN A 123 -16.87 -5.12 7.68
N SER A 124 -16.29 -3.93 7.77
CA SER A 124 -17.04 -2.68 7.79
C SER A 124 -17.55 -2.31 6.39
N ALA A 125 -18.76 -1.79 6.33
CA ALA A 125 -19.28 -1.15 5.13
C ALA A 125 -18.53 0.15 4.83
N ILE A 126 -18.45 0.49 3.54
CA ILE A 126 -17.83 1.72 3.01
C ILE A 126 -18.67 2.95 3.35
N ASP A 127 -19.99 2.77 3.46
CA ASP A 127 -20.94 3.83 3.74
C ASP A 127 -22.09 3.36 4.63
N SER A 128 -22.94 4.31 5.02
CA SER A 128 -24.12 4.08 5.85
C SER A 128 -25.22 3.27 5.17
N GLN A 129 -25.11 3.00 3.86
CA GLN A 129 -26.05 2.16 3.12
C GLN A 129 -25.67 0.68 3.15
N GLY A 130 -24.52 0.34 3.74
CA GLY A 130 -24.04 -1.03 3.84
C GLY A 130 -23.28 -1.51 2.61
N ASN A 131 -22.87 -0.60 1.71
CA ASN A 131 -22.12 -0.98 0.51
C ASN A 131 -20.73 -1.51 0.89
N THR A 132 -20.28 -2.55 0.18
CA THR A 132 -18.96 -3.13 0.34
C THR A 132 -18.27 -3.24 -1.02
N ASP A 133 -16.94 -3.24 -1.02
CA ASP A 133 -16.12 -3.42 -2.22
C ASP A 133 -14.92 -4.28 -1.84
N LYS A 134 -14.69 -5.35 -2.59
CA LYS A 134 -13.62 -6.32 -2.29
C LYS A 134 -12.23 -5.70 -2.28
N GLU A 135 -12.04 -4.60 -3.01
CA GLU A 135 -10.78 -3.88 -3.16
C GLU A 135 -10.67 -2.69 -2.18
N ILE A 136 -11.65 -2.48 -1.30
CA ILE A 136 -11.62 -1.45 -0.26
C ILE A 136 -11.68 -2.12 1.12
N TYR A 137 -10.67 -1.82 1.92
CA TYR A 137 -10.65 -2.19 3.33
C TYR A 137 -10.94 -0.97 4.20
N VAL A 138 -12.04 -1.03 4.96
CA VAL A 138 -12.43 0.06 5.86
C VAL A 138 -11.76 -0.17 7.21
N ILE A 139 -10.79 0.70 7.51
CA ILE A 139 -10.07 0.70 8.78
C ILE A 139 -10.91 1.47 9.80
N SER A 140 -11.43 0.77 10.81
CA SER A 140 -12.16 1.38 11.93
C SER A 140 -11.74 0.74 13.24
N SER A 141 -11.54 1.56 14.27
CA SER A 141 -11.26 1.08 15.63
C SER A 141 -12.38 0.18 16.16
N GLU A 142 -13.62 0.42 15.74
CA GLU A 142 -14.77 -0.41 16.15
C GLU A 142 -14.74 -1.81 15.53
N SER A 143 -14.43 -1.90 14.22
CA SER A 143 -14.36 -3.19 13.53
C SER A 143 -13.14 -3.98 13.95
N GLN A 144 -12.00 -3.33 14.16
CA GLN A 144 -10.82 -3.96 14.75
C GLN A 144 -11.13 -4.53 16.13
N ALA A 145 -11.76 -3.76 17.02
CA ALA A 145 -12.12 -4.25 18.36
C ALA A 145 -13.07 -5.47 18.34
N LYS A 146 -13.92 -5.61 17.33
CA LYS A 146 -14.78 -6.80 17.12
C LYS A 146 -13.97 -7.98 16.61
N LEU A 147 -13.19 -7.77 15.55
CA LEU A 147 -12.33 -8.81 14.96
C LEU A 147 -11.40 -9.43 16.01
N TYR A 148 -10.74 -8.59 16.81
CA TYR A 148 -9.79 -9.03 17.85
C TYR A 148 -10.44 -9.86 18.98
N LYS A 149 -11.76 -9.76 19.22
CA LYS A 149 -12.47 -10.58 20.22
C LYS A 149 -12.62 -12.03 19.79
N HIS A 150 -12.57 -12.33 18.48
CA HIS A 150 -12.86 -13.65 17.94
C HIS A 150 -11.61 -14.42 17.47
N MET A 151 -10.42 -13.82 17.54
CA MET A 151 -9.18 -14.46 17.05
C MET A 151 -8.58 -15.44 18.08
N LYS A 152 -8.50 -16.72 17.69
CA LYS A 152 -8.05 -17.85 18.55
C LYS A 152 -6.56 -17.81 18.93
N TYR A 153 -5.73 -17.08 18.18
CA TYR A 153 -4.29 -16.92 18.45
C TYR A 153 -4.00 -15.53 18.99
N ARG A 154 -4.52 -15.24 20.18
CA ARG A 154 -4.13 -14.05 20.92
C ARG A 154 -2.72 -14.28 21.48
N ALA A 155 -1.72 -13.56 20.97
CA ALA A 155 -0.50 -13.38 21.75
C ALA A 155 -0.93 -12.84 23.12
N LYS A 156 -0.41 -13.39 24.22
CA LYS A 156 -0.83 -13.01 25.59
C LYS A 156 -0.66 -11.52 25.91
N GLU A 157 0.10 -10.80 25.10
CA GLU A 157 0.25 -9.36 25.15
C GLU A 157 -0.72 -8.70 24.17
N GLU A 158 -1.54 -7.76 24.67
CA GLU A 158 -2.19 -6.77 23.82
C GLU A 158 -1.09 -5.96 23.15
N LYS A 159 -0.72 -6.33 21.93
CA LYS A 159 0.13 -5.50 21.11
C LYS A 159 -0.80 -4.64 20.28
N ASP A 160 -0.89 -3.37 20.66
CA ASP A 160 -1.55 -2.36 19.86
C ASP A 160 -0.88 -2.36 18.48
N THR A 161 -1.65 -2.66 17.43
CA THR A 161 -1.12 -2.64 16.06
C THR A 161 -0.75 -1.23 15.62
N SER A 162 -1.25 -0.20 16.32
CA SER A 162 -0.82 1.18 16.09
C SER A 162 0.61 1.47 16.56
N ASP A 163 1.18 0.61 17.43
CA ASP A 163 2.53 0.77 17.97
C ASP A 163 3.61 0.00 17.18
N GLN A 164 3.28 -0.55 16.01
CA GLN A 164 4.21 -1.37 15.22
C GLN A 164 4.52 -0.77 13.85
N TRP A 165 5.82 -0.59 13.59
CA TRP A 165 6.33 -0.34 12.24
C TRP A 165 6.13 -1.56 11.36
N HIS A 166 5.47 -1.38 10.23
CA HIS A 166 5.25 -2.42 9.24
C HIS A 166 5.22 -1.82 7.83
N THR A 167 5.19 -2.71 6.83
CA THR A 167 4.77 -2.40 5.47
C THR A 167 3.73 -3.43 5.05
N ASP A 168 2.74 -2.99 4.29
CA ASP A 168 1.55 -3.79 3.97
C ASP A 168 1.90 -5.05 3.18
N CYS A 169 1.15 -6.13 3.44
CA CYS A 169 1.11 -7.35 2.63
C CYS A 169 2.47 -8.02 2.32
N THR A 170 3.47 -7.89 3.18
CA THR A 170 4.79 -8.55 2.98
C THR A 170 4.74 -10.07 2.97
N PHE A 171 3.64 -10.66 3.46
CA PHE A 171 3.40 -12.10 3.42
C PHE A 171 2.95 -12.61 2.05
N GLU A 172 2.55 -11.70 1.14
CA GLU A 172 2.19 -12.06 -0.24
C GLU A 172 3.45 -12.28 -1.08
N ARG A 173 3.33 -13.12 -2.12
CA ARG A 173 4.44 -13.37 -3.05
C ARG A 173 4.82 -12.12 -3.85
N CYS A 174 3.81 -11.33 -4.19
CA CYS A 174 3.94 -10.03 -4.83
C CYS A 174 3.27 -9.01 -3.92
N PRO A 175 4.02 -8.40 -2.98
CA PRO A 175 3.49 -7.39 -2.08
C PRO A 175 2.96 -6.17 -2.84
N ALA A 176 2.16 -5.35 -2.16
CA ALA A 176 1.61 -4.12 -2.72
C ALA A 176 2.73 -3.14 -3.12
N ASP A 177 2.55 -2.48 -4.28
CA ASP A 177 3.45 -1.45 -4.79
C ASP A 177 3.03 -0.03 -4.37
N TYR A 178 1.72 0.21 -4.21
CA TYR A 178 1.15 1.44 -3.65
C TYR A 178 -0.02 1.12 -2.73
N SER A 179 -0.15 1.89 -1.65
CA SER A 179 -1.33 1.94 -0.78
C SER A 179 -2.00 3.30 -0.88
N PHE A 180 -3.34 3.34 -0.97
CA PHE A 180 -4.13 4.57 -0.97
C PHE A 180 -5.02 4.62 0.27
N LEU A 181 -4.68 5.50 1.22
CA LEU A 181 -5.49 5.76 2.40
C LEU A 181 -6.26 7.06 2.26
N LYS A 182 -7.58 7.02 2.52
CA LYS A 182 -8.43 8.19 2.63
C LYS A 182 -9.02 8.25 4.04
N LEU A 183 -8.77 9.35 4.75
CA LEU A 183 -9.35 9.58 6.08
C LEU A 183 -10.78 10.08 5.94
N HIS A 184 -11.73 9.38 6.58
CA HIS A 184 -13.15 9.73 6.61
C HIS A 184 -13.54 10.40 7.92
N GLU A 185 -13.14 9.79 9.04
CA GLU A 185 -13.38 10.28 10.39
C GLU A 185 -12.04 10.29 11.13
N THR A 186 -11.76 11.37 11.84
CA THR A 186 -10.53 11.52 12.63
C THR A 186 -10.89 12.01 14.03
N PRO A 187 -10.19 11.54 15.08
CA PRO A 187 -10.39 12.07 16.42
C PRO A 187 -9.94 13.53 16.49
N SER A 188 -10.41 14.29 17.49
CA SER A 188 -10.01 15.69 17.68
C SER A 188 -8.52 15.86 18.00
N SER A 189 -7.85 14.79 18.44
CA SER A 189 -6.41 14.73 18.71
C SER A 189 -5.92 13.28 18.65
N GLY A 190 -4.68 13.08 18.22
CA GLY A 190 -4.09 11.74 18.02
C GLY A 190 -4.56 11.07 16.74
N GLY A 191 -4.21 9.79 16.57
CA GLY A 191 -4.52 9.03 15.35
C GLY A 191 -3.56 9.31 14.18
N ASP A 192 -2.39 9.89 14.46
CA ASP A 192 -1.36 10.15 13.45
C ASP A 192 -0.82 8.83 12.88
N THR A 193 -0.52 8.84 11.58
CA THR A 193 0.22 7.75 10.93
C THR A 193 1.64 8.20 10.67
N MET A 194 2.61 7.53 11.28
CA MET A 194 4.02 7.82 11.07
C MET A 194 4.58 7.01 9.89
N PHE A 195 5.46 7.64 9.11
CA PHE A 195 6.14 7.00 7.99
C PHE A 195 7.66 7.05 8.20
N ALA A 196 8.36 6.03 7.72
CA ALA A 196 9.82 5.93 7.75
C ALA A 196 10.35 5.44 6.40
N SER A 197 11.53 5.89 6.00
CA SER A 197 12.17 5.50 4.75
C SER A 197 13.11 4.32 4.95
N ALA A 198 12.75 3.15 4.42
CA ALA A 198 13.63 1.98 4.45
C ALA A 198 14.88 2.16 3.58
N THR A 199 14.80 2.94 2.49
CA THR A 199 15.95 3.26 1.63
C THR A 199 16.96 4.14 2.37
N GLU A 200 16.49 5.15 3.09
CA GLU A 200 17.35 6.01 3.92
C GLU A 200 18.01 5.22 5.06
N VAL A 201 17.26 4.32 5.71
CA VAL A 201 17.81 3.45 6.74
C VAL A 201 18.94 2.60 6.16
N TYR A 202 18.72 2.00 5.00
CA TYR A 202 19.75 1.20 4.30
C TYR A 202 20.99 2.04 3.96
N ASP A 203 20.80 3.27 3.47
CA ASP A 203 21.90 4.18 3.11
C ASP A 203 22.72 4.62 4.31
N ARG A 204 22.12 4.71 5.50
CA ARG A 204 22.80 5.06 6.76
C ARG A 204 23.51 3.89 7.43
N ILE A 205 23.18 2.64 7.10
CA ILE A 205 23.85 1.47 7.65
C ILE A 205 25.29 1.42 7.15
N SER A 206 26.24 1.15 8.07
CA SER A 206 27.66 1.02 7.73
C SER A 206 27.89 0.01 6.60
N PRO A 207 28.81 0.25 5.65
CA PRO A 207 29.02 -0.63 4.50
C PRO A 207 29.28 -2.10 4.86
N SER A 208 29.99 -2.37 5.96
CA SER A 208 30.25 -3.74 6.42
C SER A 208 28.98 -4.45 6.90
N PHE A 209 28.14 -3.78 7.68
CA PHE A 209 26.88 -4.36 8.15
C PHE A 209 25.85 -4.49 7.01
N ARG A 210 25.83 -3.54 6.07
CA ARG A 210 25.03 -3.63 4.85
C ARG A 210 25.39 -4.89 4.06
N GLY A 211 26.69 -5.11 3.81
CA GLY A 211 27.17 -6.31 3.13
C GLY A 211 26.80 -7.61 3.83
N TYR A 212 26.74 -7.62 5.17
CA TYR A 212 26.21 -8.75 5.92
C TYR A 212 24.69 -8.94 5.71
N LEU A 213 23.89 -7.87 5.84
CA LEU A 213 22.44 -7.93 5.68
C LEU A 213 22.02 -8.39 4.26
N GLU A 214 22.77 -8.01 3.23
CA GLU A 214 22.56 -8.45 1.84
C GLU A 214 22.70 -9.98 1.66
N THR A 215 23.36 -10.68 2.57
CA THR A 215 23.47 -12.15 2.55
C THR A 215 22.25 -12.86 3.15
N LEU A 216 21.39 -12.11 3.85
CA LEU A 216 20.27 -12.67 4.60
C LEU A 216 18.98 -12.69 3.79
N THR A 217 18.09 -13.58 4.18
CA THR A 217 16.72 -13.65 3.70
C THR A 217 15.76 -13.67 4.88
N ALA A 218 14.59 -13.04 4.75
CA ALA A 218 13.53 -13.05 5.75
C ALA A 218 12.28 -13.77 5.25
N THR A 219 11.62 -14.51 6.14
CA THR A 219 10.30 -15.10 5.88
C THR A 219 9.24 -14.22 6.52
N CYS A 220 8.40 -13.59 5.70
CA CYS A 220 7.26 -12.80 6.15
C CYS A 220 5.99 -13.66 6.11
N ALA A 221 5.22 -13.69 7.20
CA ALA A 221 3.99 -14.48 7.28
C ALA A 221 2.97 -13.81 8.20
N GLN A 222 1.68 -13.92 7.84
CA GLN A 222 0.57 -13.43 8.65
C GLN A 222 -0.41 -14.58 8.96
N PRO A 223 -0.04 -15.49 9.90
CA PRO A 223 -0.81 -16.71 10.16
C PRO A 223 -2.24 -16.43 10.63
N VAL A 224 -2.46 -15.29 11.27
CA VAL A 224 -3.78 -14.84 11.73
C VAL A 224 -4.73 -14.60 10.54
N PHE A 225 -4.30 -13.84 9.53
CA PHE A 225 -5.12 -13.59 8.34
C PHE A 225 -5.39 -14.86 7.55
N LYS A 226 -4.39 -15.74 7.45
CA LYS A 226 -4.58 -17.06 6.85
C LYS A 226 -5.69 -17.84 7.55
N THR A 227 -5.68 -17.90 8.88
CA THR A 227 -6.74 -18.61 9.62
C THR A 227 -8.11 -17.96 9.48
N THR A 228 -8.19 -16.64 9.32
CA THR A 228 -9.47 -15.93 9.14
C THR A 228 -10.03 -16.14 7.74
N ALA A 229 -9.19 -16.10 6.71
CA ALA A 229 -9.58 -16.43 5.33
C ALA A 229 -10.04 -17.90 5.21
N ASP A 230 -9.27 -18.84 5.77
CA ASP A 230 -9.60 -20.28 5.76
C ASP A 230 -10.92 -20.59 6.49
N ALA A 231 -11.34 -19.74 7.43
CA ALA A 231 -12.60 -19.89 8.17
C ALA A 231 -13.84 -19.40 7.40
N GLY A 232 -13.70 -19.07 6.11
CA GLY A 232 -14.79 -18.58 5.26
C GLY A 232 -14.88 -17.06 5.20
N GLY A 233 -13.75 -16.38 5.36
CA GLY A 233 -13.53 -15.07 4.75
C GLY A 233 -13.31 -15.25 3.26
#